data_AF-A0A0B6X1H7-F1
#
_entry.id   AF-A0A0B6X1H7-F1
#
_cell.length_a   1.000
_cell.length_b   1.000
_cell.length_c   1.000
_cell.angle_alpha   90.00
_cell.angle_beta   90.00
_cell.angle_gamma   90.00
#
_symmetry.space_group_name_H-M   'P 1'
#
loop_
_entity.id
_entity.type
_entity.pdbx_description
1 polymer ?
#
loop_
_entity_poly.entity_id
_entity_poly.type
_entity_poly.pdbx_seq_one_letter_code
_entity_poly.pdbx_strand_id
1 'polypeptide(L)'
;MTTTAFVRLTDFDLDEPLAIEEVAEATGAHERLLHRLVQSGLLEAIWNEAGKPMLTTRTMLRFRRMQRLHRDLGVNFAGAAVILDLLDRIEQMRRELDNLHEKF
;
A
#
# COMPACT_ATOMS: atom_id res chain seq x y z
N MET A 1 -9.18 -5.46 32.36
CA MET A 1 -8.58 -6.61 31.64
C MET A 1 -8.73 -6.35 30.16
N THR A 2 -7.62 -6.15 29.46
CA THR A 2 -7.62 -5.71 28.06
C THR A 2 -7.65 -6.94 27.16
N THR A 3 -8.76 -7.17 26.48
CA THR A 3 -8.85 -8.20 25.45
C THR A 3 -8.22 -7.64 24.17
N THR A 4 -6.99 -8.04 23.90
CA THR A 4 -6.32 -7.81 22.62
C THR A 4 -6.99 -8.70 21.56
N ALA A 5 -7.84 -8.11 20.72
CA ALA A 5 -8.34 -8.77 19.53
C ALA A 5 -7.25 -8.73 18.45
N PHE A 6 -6.75 -9.90 18.06
CA PHE A 6 -5.93 -10.04 16.86
C PHE A 6 -6.83 -9.83 15.64
N VAL A 7 -6.77 -8.64 15.05
CA VAL A 7 -7.41 -8.34 13.76
C VAL A 7 -6.73 -9.21 12.70
N ARG A 8 -7.50 -10.08 12.04
CA ARG A 8 -7.03 -10.80 10.85
C ARG A 8 -6.72 -9.76 9.77
N LEU A 9 -5.57 -9.90 9.11
CA LEU A 9 -5.05 -9.01 8.06
C LEU A 9 -5.90 -8.96 6.76
N THR A 10 -7.15 -9.43 6.79
CA THR A 10 -8.06 -9.50 5.64
C THR A 10 -9.29 -8.60 5.74
N ASP A 11 -9.50 -7.88 6.86
CA ASP A 11 -10.72 -7.09 7.11
C ASP A 11 -10.60 -5.58 6.84
N PHE A 12 -9.52 -5.10 6.20
CA PHE A 12 -9.29 -3.66 5.94
C PHE A 12 -9.92 -3.11 4.64
N ASP A 13 -10.91 -3.79 4.05
CA ASP A 13 -11.58 -3.32 2.82
C ASP A 13 -12.93 -2.61 3.09
N LEU A 14 -13.16 -2.16 4.33
CA LEU A 14 -14.37 -1.45 4.75
C LEU A 14 -14.22 0.07 4.85
N ASP A 15 -13.04 0.62 4.57
CA ASP A 15 -12.83 2.07 4.59
C ASP A 15 -13.20 2.68 3.23
N GLU A 16 -14.05 3.71 3.27
CA GLU A 16 -14.40 4.48 2.09
C GLU A 16 -13.12 5.05 1.43
N PRO A 17 -12.95 4.91 0.10
CA PRO A 17 -11.80 5.46 -0.62
C PRO A 17 -11.63 6.95 -0.32
N LEU A 18 -10.40 7.40 -0.14
CA LEU A 18 -10.08 8.77 0.24
C LEU A 18 -9.67 9.59 -0.98
N ALA A 19 -10.07 10.86 -1.01
CA ALA A 19 -9.60 11.80 -2.01
C ALA A 19 -8.08 12.06 -1.86
N ILE A 20 -7.43 12.54 -2.93
CA ILE A 20 -5.98 12.78 -2.94
C ILE A 20 -5.58 13.79 -1.85
N GLU A 21 -6.43 14.77 -1.59
CA GLU A 21 -6.25 15.81 -0.59
C GLU A 21 -6.20 15.21 0.83
N GLU A 22 -7.13 14.29 1.14
CA GLU A 22 -7.18 13.59 2.43
C GLU A 22 -5.96 12.68 2.62
N VAL A 23 -5.53 12.00 1.56
CA VAL A 23 -4.32 11.17 1.61
C VAL A 23 -3.07 12.01 1.75
N ALA A 24 -3.01 13.18 1.11
CA ALA A 24 -1.90 14.12 1.23
C ALA A 24 -1.73 14.56 2.69
N GLU A 25 -2.82 14.95 3.33
CA GLU A 25 -2.86 15.30 4.75
C GLU A 25 -2.42 14.12 5.64
N ALA A 26 -3.02 12.94 5.44
CA ALA A 26 -2.74 11.76 6.25
C ALA A 26 -1.31 11.21 6.10
N THR A 27 -0.64 11.47 4.97
CA THR A 27 0.70 10.92 4.67
C THR A 27 1.81 11.96 4.70
N GLY A 28 1.47 13.24 4.86
CA GLY A 28 2.40 14.36 4.75
C GLY A 28 3.01 14.53 3.36
N ALA A 29 2.39 13.94 2.33
CA ALA A 29 2.85 14.04 0.95
C ALA A 29 2.26 15.27 0.24
N HIS A 30 2.94 15.76 -0.77
CA HIS A 30 2.35 16.76 -1.67
C HIS A 30 1.36 16.09 -2.63
N GLU A 31 0.18 16.68 -2.84
CA GLU A 31 -0.82 16.18 -3.80
C GLU A 31 -0.24 15.96 -5.21
N ARG A 32 0.64 16.88 -5.65
CA ARG A 32 1.35 16.77 -6.94
C ARG A 32 2.15 15.47 -7.09
N LEU A 33 2.71 14.95 -5.99
CA LEU A 33 3.40 13.67 -6.00
C LEU A 33 2.40 12.52 -6.15
N LEU A 34 1.31 12.53 -5.38
CA LEU A 34 0.28 11.49 -5.42
C LEU A 34 -0.34 11.41 -6.83
N HIS A 35 -0.71 12.54 -7.43
CA HIS A 35 -1.19 12.59 -8.80
C HIS A 35 -0.19 12.02 -9.80
N ARG A 36 1.10 12.36 -9.68
CA ARG A 36 2.14 11.82 -10.56
C ARG A 36 2.24 10.30 -10.45
N LEU A 37 2.19 9.76 -9.23
CA LEU A 37 2.28 8.33 -8.98
C LEU A 37 1.04 7.57 -9.49
N VAL A 38 -0.14 8.18 -9.39
CA VAL A 38 -1.37 7.64 -9.99
C VAL A 38 -1.26 7.65 -11.51
N GLN A 39 -0.85 8.76 -12.11
CA GLN A 39 -0.66 8.89 -13.56
C GLN A 39 0.38 7.92 -14.11
N SER A 40 1.43 7.59 -13.34
CA SER A 40 2.44 6.62 -13.74
C SER A 40 2.03 5.16 -13.45
N GLY A 41 0.86 4.92 -12.87
CA GLY A 41 0.39 3.59 -12.47
C GLY A 41 1.13 2.98 -11.28
N LEU A 42 1.91 3.78 -10.52
CA LEU A 42 2.61 3.31 -9.31
C LEU A 42 1.67 3.26 -8.09
N LEU A 43 0.59 4.05 -8.13
CA LEU A 43 -0.52 3.96 -7.18
C LEU A 43 -1.81 3.66 -7.95
N GLU A 44 -2.51 2.62 -7.52
CA GLU A 44 -3.82 2.29 -8.04
C GLU A 44 -4.87 3.22 -7.42
N ALA A 45 -5.63 3.89 -8.27
CA ALA A 45 -6.75 4.73 -7.88
C ALA A 45 -8.04 4.19 -8.48
N ILE A 46 -9.15 4.44 -7.79
CA ILE A 46 -10.47 4.39 -8.38
C ILE A 46 -10.89 5.81 -8.77
N TRP A 47 -11.92 5.94 -9.61
CA TRP A 47 -12.44 7.24 -10.02
C TRP A 47 -13.87 7.39 -9.50
N ASN A 48 -14.16 8.52 -8.87
CA ASN A 48 -15.54 8.84 -8.48
C ASN A 48 -16.37 9.30 -9.69
N GLU A 49 -17.65 9.56 -9.46
CA GLU A 49 -18.58 10.03 -10.51
C GLU A 49 -18.14 11.35 -11.17
N ALA A 50 -17.36 12.17 -10.46
CA ALA A 50 -16.80 13.41 -10.98
C ALA A 50 -15.45 13.22 -11.71
N GLY A 51 -15.00 11.97 -11.90
CA GLY A 51 -13.73 11.64 -12.56
C GLY A 51 -12.48 11.96 -11.73
N LYS A 52 -12.62 12.22 -10.43
CA LYS A 52 -11.48 12.48 -9.53
C LYS A 52 -10.91 11.16 -8.98
N PRO A 53 -9.59 11.01 -8.92
CA PRO A 53 -8.96 9.82 -8.37
C PRO A 53 -9.15 9.75 -6.85
N MET A 54 -9.50 8.57 -6.35
CA MET A 54 -9.57 8.23 -4.93
C MET A 54 -8.69 7.03 -4.65
N LEU A 55 -8.05 7.00 -3.48
CA LEU A 55 -7.14 5.94 -3.08
C LEU A 55 -7.76 5.11 -1.96
N THR A 56 -7.72 3.80 -2.12
CA THR A 56 -8.13 2.88 -1.06
C THR A 56 -7.12 2.89 0.09
N THR A 57 -7.54 2.45 1.28
CA THR A 57 -6.64 2.24 2.42
C THR A 57 -5.45 1.35 2.04
N ARG A 58 -5.68 0.31 1.21
CA ARG A 58 -4.61 -0.56 0.69
C ARG A 58 -3.57 0.23 -0.12
N THR A 59 -4.01 1.09 -1.04
CA THR A 59 -3.08 1.93 -1.82
C THR A 59 -2.33 2.91 -0.92
N MET A 60 -3.00 3.53 0.05
CA MET A 60 -2.36 4.44 1.01
C MET A 60 -1.29 3.73 1.85
N LEU A 61 -1.56 2.52 2.34
CA LEU A 61 -0.58 1.72 3.09
C LEU A 61 0.61 1.31 2.22
N ARG A 62 0.37 0.96 0.94
CA ARG A 62 1.45 0.72 -0.03
C ARG A 62 2.30 1.97 -0.23
N PHE A 63 1.68 3.14 -0.40
CA PHE A 63 2.41 4.41 -0.51
C PHE A 63 3.26 4.71 0.72
N ARG A 64 2.74 4.54 1.95
CA ARG A 64 3.52 4.73 3.18
C ARG A 64 4.72 3.79 3.27
N ARG A 65 4.59 2.55 2.79
CA ARG A 65 5.73 1.62 2.67
C ARG A 65 6.77 2.14 1.65
N MET A 66 6.33 2.66 0.50
CA MET A 66 7.22 3.26 -0.48
C MET A 66 7.95 4.50 0.08
N GLN A 67 7.26 5.36 0.85
CA GLN A 67 7.87 6.53 1.50
C GLN A 67 8.99 6.13 2.47
N ARG A 68 8.80 5.04 3.24
CA ARG A 68 9.84 4.51 4.14
C ARG A 68 11.06 4.04 3.35
N LEU A 69 10.86 3.21 2.32
CA LEU A 69 11.98 2.75 1.47
C LEU A 69 12.72 3.93 0.80
N HIS A 70 11.98 4.92 0.30
CA HIS A 70 12.58 6.11 -0.28
C HIS A 70 13.47 6.88 0.72
N ARG A 71 12.98 7.05 1.96
CA ARG A 71 13.68 7.75 3.03
C ARG A 71 14.89 6.98 3.55
N ASP A 72 14.71 5.68 3.78
CA ASP A 72 15.67 4.87 4.52
C ASP A 72 16.77 4.30 3.60
N LEU A 73 16.46 4.07 2.32
CA LEU A 73 17.39 3.47 1.35
C LEU A 73 17.79 4.44 0.21
N GLY A 74 17.21 5.64 0.15
CA GLY A 74 17.50 6.63 -0.89
C GLY A 74 17.04 6.24 -2.31
N VAL A 75 16.21 5.20 -2.44
CA VAL A 75 15.68 4.74 -3.74
C VAL A 75 14.54 5.64 -4.20
N ASN A 76 14.36 5.83 -5.51
CA ASN A 76 13.18 6.56 -6.00
C ASN A 76 11.88 5.75 -5.82
N PHE A 77 10.71 6.38 -6.02
CA PHE A 77 9.42 5.71 -5.81
C PHE A 77 9.18 4.52 -6.75
N ALA A 78 9.70 4.53 -7.98
CA ALA A 78 9.61 3.38 -8.87
C ALA A 78 10.42 2.19 -8.32
N GLY A 79 11.65 2.45 -7.86
CA GLY A 79 12.49 1.45 -7.20
C GLY A 79 11.86 0.95 -5.89
N ALA A 80 11.24 1.84 -5.11
CA ALA A 80 10.52 1.45 -3.90
C ALA A 80 9.34 0.50 -4.24
N ALA A 81 8.58 0.76 -5.31
CA ALA A 81 7.51 -0.12 -5.75
C ALA A 81 8.03 -1.51 -6.15
N VAL A 82 9.12 -1.57 -6.93
CA VAL A 82 9.76 -2.83 -7.32
C VAL A 82 10.22 -3.62 -6.08
N ILE A 83 10.84 -2.94 -5.10
CA ILE A 83 11.27 -3.59 -3.86
C ILE A 83 10.07 -4.18 -3.11
N LEU A 84 8.95 -3.46 -3.02
CA LEU A 84 7.74 -3.98 -2.38
C LEU A 84 7.21 -5.21 -3.11
N ASP A 85 7.18 -5.21 -4.44
CA ASP A 85 6.70 -6.37 -5.21
C ASP A 85 7.61 -7.59 -5.03
N LEU A 86 8.93 -7.37 -4.93
CA LEU A 86 9.88 -8.43 -4.62
C LEU A 86 9.70 -8.98 -3.20
N LEU A 87 9.47 -8.11 -2.21
CA LEU A 87 9.19 -8.53 -0.84
C LEU A 87 7.89 -9.34 -0.76
N ASP A 88 6.82 -8.88 -1.41
CA ASP A 88 5.54 -9.59 -1.48
C ASP A 88 5.72 -10.97 -2.14
N ARG A 89 6.54 -11.08 -3.19
CA ARG A 89 6.88 -12.37 -3.84
C ARG A 89 7.69 -13.30 -2.93
N ILE A 90 8.66 -12.76 -2.17
CA ILE A 90 9.43 -13.56 -1.21
C ILE A 90 8.52 -14.10 -0.10
N GLU A 91 7.61 -13.28 0.41
CA GLU A 91 6.64 -13.71 1.41
C GLU A 91 5.71 -14.80 0.86
N GLN A 92 5.24 -14.65 -0.38
CA GLN A 92 4.41 -15.66 -1.03
C GLN A 92 5.15 -17.00 -1.16
N MET A 93 6.40 -16.97 -1.62
CA MET A 93 7.22 -18.19 -1.72
C MET A 93 7.47 -18.84 -0.35
N ARG A 94 7.68 -18.05 0.71
CA ARG A 94 7.85 -18.59 2.06
C ARG A 94 6.59 -19.29 2.56
N ARG A 95 5.41 -18.68 2.36
CA ARG A 95 4.12 -19.30 2.72
C ARG A 95 3.90 -20.62 1.99
N GLU A 96 4.27 -20.70 0.71
CA GLU A 96 4.17 -21.94 -0.06
C GLU A 96 5.06 -23.06 0.48
N LEU A 97 6.29 -22.73 0.89
CA LEU A 97 7.20 -23.70 1.53
C LEU A 97 6.68 -24.17 2.89
N ASP A 98 6.19 -23.25 3.73
CA ASP A 98 5.65 -23.59 5.05
C ASP A 98 4.43 -24.52 4.91
N ASN A 99 3.51 -24.20 3.99
CA ASN A 99 2.34 -25.03 3.68
C ASN A 99 2.72 -26.43 3.16
N LEU A 100 3.89 -26.57 2.51
CA LEU A 100 4.37 -27.86 2.05
C LEU A 100 4.93 -28.68 3.22
N HIS A 101 5.72 -28.05 4.10
CA HIS A 101 6.28 -28.71 5.28
C HIS A 101 5.20 -29.12 6.29
N GLU A 102 4.08 -28.40 6.41
CA GLU A 102 2.95 -28.81 7.27
C GLU A 102 2.19 -30.05 6.75
N LYS A 103 2.38 -30.43 5.48
CA LYS A 103 1.70 -31.58 4.86
C LYS A 103 2.52 -32.88 4.89
N PHE A 104 3.73 -32.86 5.46
CA PHE A 104 4.61 -34.01 5.63
C PHE A 104 5.04 -34.15 7.09
#